data_AF-A0A927MVT2-F1
#
_entry.id   AF-A0A927MVT2-F1
#
_cell.length_a   1.000
_cell.length_b   1.000
_cell.length_c   1.000
_cell.angle_alpha   90.00
_cell.angle_beta   90.00
_cell.angle_gamma   90.00
#
_symmetry.space_group_name_H-M   'P 1'
#
loop_
_entity.id
_entity.type
_entity.pdbx_description
1 polymer ?
#
loop_
_entity_poly.entity_id
_entity_poly.type
_entity_poly.pdbx_seq_one_letter_code
_entity_poly.pdbx_strand_id
1 'polypeptide(L)'
;MNLTRKEFLRFAAIAVGASGVGNGGGDASDGELRQVDPFRAVLDAAVRYPLVGLGDPHMSDQFHAFLRSLIQRPALQHRLNDIVVEFGNGLYQDIADCFFLDLDSVCDADLSAMWRTTIGGRVYWDAPVYEQFYRTVRSVNESLPRKRRIRVILGDVPVDWSRIRSAADADRVPTGDQRETFYAGVIEREVLAKRRRALLVAGGNHLRRGIRTTSGGLVPPVDPNQPSAGTILANHHRRSLFVILPFATFNADIYSLPVGTPARVEETLASWPVPSFTALTGTWLGRQTMPDRALDPNSTFQDQADAILWLGIDDALTCARADPALYQFGDYAAELRRRSEILSQITGTTVDLVAEGLHLASLGPSCSVR
;
A
#
# COMPACT_ATOMS: atom_id res chain seq x y z
N MET A 1 -12.34 8.50 -42.44
CA MET A 1 -11.03 8.82 -43.03
C MET A 1 -10.04 7.86 -42.39
N ASN A 2 -9.75 6.75 -43.09
CA ASN A 2 -9.01 5.60 -42.57
C ASN A 2 -7.51 5.86 -42.64
N LEU A 3 -6.83 5.82 -41.50
CA LEU A 3 -5.38 5.78 -41.42
C LEU A 3 -4.95 4.43 -40.86
N THR A 4 -4.04 3.78 -41.58
CA THR A 4 -3.65 2.38 -41.42
C THR A 4 -2.47 2.21 -40.46
N ARG A 5 -2.37 1.00 -39.91
CA ARG A 5 -1.55 0.53 -38.77
C ARG A 5 -0.02 0.58 -38.96
N LYS A 6 0.52 1.36 -39.91
CA LYS A 6 1.93 1.28 -40.35
C LYS A 6 2.83 2.49 -40.05
N GLU A 7 2.35 3.51 -39.31
CA GLU A 7 3.17 4.71 -39.03
C GLU A 7 3.61 4.89 -37.56
N PHE A 8 3.39 3.91 -36.68
CA PHE A 8 3.67 4.08 -35.23
C PHE A 8 4.97 3.44 -34.71
N LEU A 9 5.97 3.15 -35.56
CA LEU A 9 7.24 2.51 -35.16
C LEU A 9 8.49 3.39 -35.39
N ARG A 10 8.40 4.68 -35.06
CA ARG A 10 9.59 5.53 -34.88
C ARG A 10 9.36 6.42 -33.67
N PHE A 11 9.74 5.96 -32.48
CA PHE A 11 10.25 6.75 -31.34
C PHE A 11 10.39 5.83 -30.11
N ALA A 12 11.29 4.84 -30.19
CA ALA A 12 11.78 4.10 -29.04
C ALA A 12 13.13 3.45 -29.39
N ALA A 13 14.20 4.24 -29.47
CA ALA A 13 15.58 3.78 -29.37
C ALA A 13 16.54 4.98 -29.41
N ILE A 14 16.98 5.44 -28.24
CA ILE A 14 18.34 5.97 -28.10
C ILE A 14 18.90 5.43 -26.78
N ALA A 15 19.56 4.28 -26.89
CA ALA A 15 20.72 3.96 -26.07
C ALA A 15 21.81 3.57 -27.08
N VAL A 16 22.81 4.43 -27.27
CA VAL A 16 23.95 4.18 -28.15
C VAL A 16 25.07 3.60 -27.32
N GLY A 17 25.59 2.46 -27.80
CA GLY A 17 26.82 1.81 -27.38
C GLY A 17 27.01 0.52 -28.18
N ALA A 18 27.50 0.64 -29.42
CA ALA A 18 27.93 -0.47 -30.30
C ALA A 18 29.14 -1.20 -29.67
N SER A 19 29.47 -2.48 -29.92
CA SER A 19 29.42 -3.25 -31.18
C SER A 19 29.59 -4.75 -30.85
N GLY A 20 29.01 -5.64 -31.66
CA GLY A 20 29.33 -7.07 -31.64
C GLY A 20 28.29 -7.92 -32.35
N VAL A 21 28.52 -8.23 -33.63
CA VAL A 21 27.69 -9.10 -34.46
C VAL A 21 27.88 -10.55 -34.01
N GLY A 22 26.79 -11.19 -33.60
CA GLY A 22 26.72 -12.63 -33.34
C GLY A 22 25.38 -13.16 -33.82
N ASN A 23 25.38 -13.79 -34.99
CA ASN A 23 24.25 -14.52 -35.53
C ASN A 23 24.17 -15.88 -34.81
N GLY A 24 23.16 -16.08 -33.99
CA GLY A 24 22.89 -17.34 -33.31
C GLY A 24 21.44 -17.37 -32.86
N GLY A 25 20.69 -18.36 -33.36
CA GLY A 25 19.39 -18.69 -32.80
C GLY A 25 19.58 -19.02 -31.32
N GLY A 26 19.18 -18.10 -30.46
CA GLY A 26 19.22 -18.23 -29.02
C GLY A 26 17.80 -18.29 -28.50
N ASP A 27 17.51 -19.37 -27.79
CA ASP A 27 16.45 -19.46 -26.80
C ASP A 27 16.35 -18.12 -26.04
N ALA A 28 15.14 -17.58 -25.88
CA ALA A 28 14.94 -16.24 -25.34
C ALA A 28 15.51 -16.18 -23.91
N SER A 29 16.75 -15.72 -23.77
CA SER A 29 17.38 -15.57 -22.47
C SER A 29 16.58 -14.54 -21.68
N ASP A 30 16.00 -15.01 -20.59
CA ASP A 30 15.18 -14.19 -19.74
C ASP A 30 15.99 -13.01 -19.20
N GLY A 31 15.51 -11.77 -19.42
CA GLY A 31 16.21 -10.58 -18.90
C GLY A 31 16.45 -10.65 -17.39
N GLU A 32 17.65 -10.26 -16.95
CA GLU A 32 18.01 -10.22 -15.53
C GLU A 32 17.45 -9.00 -14.78
N LEU A 33 17.35 -9.12 -13.46
CA LEU A 33 16.99 -8.01 -12.57
C LEU A 33 18.06 -6.92 -12.65
N ARG A 34 17.64 -5.65 -12.60
CA ARG A 34 18.56 -4.50 -12.65
C ARG A 34 18.32 -3.59 -11.48
N GLN A 35 19.38 -3.39 -10.71
CA GLN A 35 19.36 -2.49 -9.57
C GLN A 35 19.17 -1.04 -10.03
N VAL A 36 18.24 -0.34 -9.39
CA VAL A 36 17.98 1.09 -9.57
C VAL A 36 17.86 1.75 -8.19
N ASP A 37 18.28 3.02 -8.09
CA ASP A 37 18.00 3.86 -6.93
C ASP A 37 16.48 3.99 -6.71
N PRO A 38 15.95 3.57 -5.54
CA PRO A 38 14.51 3.50 -5.33
C PRO A 38 13.84 4.87 -5.30
N PHE A 39 14.53 5.91 -4.82
CA PHE A 39 13.98 7.27 -4.76
C PHE A 39 13.81 7.87 -6.16
N ARG A 40 14.81 7.71 -7.02
CA ARG A 40 14.75 8.09 -8.43
C ARG A 40 13.68 7.29 -9.16
N ALA A 41 13.59 5.98 -8.92
CA ALA A 41 12.59 5.14 -9.58
C ALA A 41 11.15 5.59 -9.27
N VAL A 42 10.85 5.89 -8.00
CA VAL A 42 9.53 6.42 -7.59
C VAL A 42 9.27 7.79 -8.23
N LEU A 43 10.27 8.68 -8.27
CA LEU A 43 10.12 9.98 -8.93
C LEU A 43 9.84 9.85 -10.43
N ASP A 44 10.58 8.98 -11.13
CA ASP A 44 10.40 8.71 -12.56
C ASP A 44 9.05 8.06 -12.85
N ALA A 45 8.52 7.25 -11.92
CA ALA A 45 7.14 6.76 -11.98
C ALA A 45 6.14 7.92 -11.80
N ALA A 46 6.34 8.78 -10.79
CA ALA A 46 5.46 9.93 -10.51
C ALA A 46 5.45 10.99 -11.62
N VAL A 47 6.46 11.02 -12.49
CA VAL A 47 6.46 11.83 -13.72
C VAL A 47 5.54 11.22 -14.77
N ARG A 48 5.61 9.91 -14.97
CA ARG A 48 4.91 9.20 -16.06
C ARG A 48 3.47 8.85 -15.74
N TYR A 49 3.17 8.59 -14.46
CA TYR A 49 1.89 8.10 -14.00
C TYR A 49 1.26 9.10 -13.02
N PRO A 50 -0.07 9.35 -13.09
CA PRO A 50 -0.75 10.16 -12.10
C PRO A 50 -0.82 9.47 -10.73
N LEU A 51 -0.78 8.14 -10.67
CA LEU A 51 -0.82 7.38 -9.43
C LEU A 51 0.42 6.48 -9.33
N VAL A 52 1.11 6.56 -8.19
CA VAL A 52 2.18 5.61 -7.84
C VAL A 52 1.77 4.92 -6.55
N GLY A 53 1.62 3.61 -6.56
CA GLY A 53 1.27 2.80 -5.39
C GLY A 53 2.50 2.16 -4.75
N LEU A 54 2.60 2.26 -3.43
CA LEU A 54 3.57 1.57 -2.59
C LEU A 54 2.84 0.58 -1.70
N GLY A 55 3.11 -0.71 -1.86
CA GLY A 55 2.57 -1.78 -1.03
C GLY A 55 3.13 -1.70 0.39
N ASP A 56 2.32 -1.39 1.39
CA ASP A 56 2.74 -1.37 2.79
C ASP A 56 2.83 -2.80 3.37
N PRO A 57 3.98 -3.23 3.93
CA PRO A 57 4.14 -4.57 4.52
C PRO A 57 3.52 -4.65 5.90
N HIS A 58 2.98 -3.53 6.39
CA HIS A 58 2.51 -3.27 7.73
C HIS A 58 3.61 -3.32 8.78
N MET A 59 3.69 -2.25 9.56
CA MET A 59 4.59 -2.08 10.71
C MET A 59 6.09 -2.12 10.40
N SER A 60 6.54 -2.45 9.18
CA SER A 60 7.96 -2.50 8.84
C SER A 60 8.65 -1.16 9.02
N ASP A 61 9.67 -1.13 9.87
CA ASP A 61 10.50 0.05 10.10
C ASP A 61 11.20 0.48 8.81
N GLN A 62 11.72 -0.46 8.03
CA GLN A 62 12.48 -0.20 6.81
C GLN A 62 11.59 0.43 5.73
N PHE A 63 10.37 -0.09 5.55
CA PHE A 63 9.42 0.50 4.61
C PHE A 63 9.01 1.91 5.03
N HIS A 64 8.64 2.10 6.30
CA HIS A 64 8.21 3.42 6.78
C HIS A 64 9.37 4.43 6.85
N ALA A 65 10.60 3.99 7.11
CA ALA A 65 11.79 4.83 6.99
C ALA A 65 12.05 5.27 5.55
N PHE A 66 11.91 4.36 4.58
CA PHE A 66 11.97 4.70 3.16
C PHE A 66 10.85 5.68 2.77
N LEU A 67 9.61 5.41 3.15
CA LEU A 67 8.45 6.25 2.86
C LEU A 67 8.61 7.67 3.41
N ARG A 68 9.00 7.83 4.68
CA ARG A 68 9.27 9.14 5.28
C ARG A 68 10.41 9.87 4.57
N SER A 69 11.52 9.17 4.29
CA SER A 69 12.64 9.75 3.54
C SER A 69 12.23 10.20 2.14
N LEU A 70 11.33 9.45 1.49
CA LEU A 70 10.80 9.74 0.17
C LEU A 70 9.93 11.01 0.19
N ILE A 71 9.02 11.14 1.17
CA ILE A 71 8.15 12.31 1.36
C ILE A 71 8.95 13.60 1.62
N GLN A 72 10.06 13.49 2.33
CA GLN A 72 10.95 14.62 2.62
C GLN A 72 11.73 15.12 1.39
N ARG A 73 11.73 14.40 0.26
CA ARG A 73 12.47 14.83 -0.93
C ARG A 73 11.76 15.97 -1.66
N PRO A 74 12.41 17.13 -1.86
CA PRO A 74 11.81 18.25 -2.59
C PRO A 74 11.34 17.85 -3.99
N ALA A 75 12.11 17.04 -4.72
CA ALA A 75 11.74 16.61 -6.06
C ALA A 75 10.38 15.89 -6.12
N LEU A 76 10.03 15.11 -5.09
CA LEU A 76 8.74 14.44 -5.01
C LEU A 76 7.63 15.39 -4.55
N GLN A 77 7.89 16.23 -3.56
CA GLN A 77 6.97 17.29 -3.12
C GLN A 77 6.57 18.20 -4.29
N HIS A 78 7.48 18.39 -5.25
CA HIS A 78 7.19 19.19 -6.43
C HIS A 78 6.23 18.52 -7.43
N ARG A 79 6.06 17.20 -7.35
CA ARG A 79 5.31 16.37 -8.29
C ARG A 79 3.98 15.88 -7.76
N LEU A 80 3.89 15.64 -6.46
CA LEU A 80 2.68 15.13 -5.83
C LEU A 80 1.78 16.26 -5.35
N ASN A 81 0.49 15.96 -5.35
CA ASN A 81 -0.55 16.79 -4.77
C ASN A 81 -1.14 16.12 -3.53
N ASP A 82 -1.27 14.80 -3.56
CA ASP A 82 -1.94 14.01 -2.54
C ASP A 82 -1.11 12.79 -2.13
N ILE A 83 -1.35 12.31 -0.92
CA ILE A 83 -1.01 10.95 -0.49
C ILE A 83 -2.29 10.29 -0.01
N VAL A 84 -2.64 9.12 -0.55
CA VAL A 84 -3.84 8.37 -0.18
C VAL A 84 -3.42 7.17 0.66
N VAL A 85 -3.98 7.01 1.86
CA VAL A 85 -3.54 5.99 2.83
C VAL A 85 -4.65 5.03 3.20
N GLU A 86 -4.31 3.74 3.32
CA GLU A 86 -5.22 2.71 3.84
C GLU A 86 -5.45 2.84 5.36
N PHE A 87 -4.47 3.33 6.10
CA PHE A 87 -4.50 3.42 7.56
C PHE A 87 -5.19 4.70 8.06
N GLY A 88 -6.31 5.07 7.44
CA GLY A 88 -7.05 6.30 7.72
C GLY A 88 -8.53 6.19 7.40
N ASN A 89 -9.40 6.34 8.40
CA ASN A 89 -10.85 6.32 8.28
C ASN A 89 -11.38 7.59 7.60
N GLY A 90 -12.01 7.44 6.43
CA GLY A 90 -12.55 8.53 5.62
C GLY A 90 -13.58 9.42 6.33
N LEU A 91 -14.18 8.98 7.43
CA LEU A 91 -15.06 9.80 8.27
C LEU A 91 -14.34 11.05 8.82
N TYR A 92 -13.02 10.96 9.02
CA TYR A 92 -12.21 12.01 9.65
C TYR A 92 -11.44 12.86 8.63
N GLN A 93 -11.89 12.90 7.36
CA GLN A 93 -11.19 13.66 6.32
C GLN A 93 -11.11 15.17 6.63
N ASP A 94 -12.12 15.74 7.30
CA ASP A 94 -12.10 17.15 7.70
C ASP A 94 -11.00 17.42 8.76
N ILE A 95 -10.79 16.49 9.69
CA ILE A 95 -9.69 16.55 10.68
C ILE A 95 -8.35 16.46 9.96
N ALA A 96 -8.22 15.56 8.99
CA ALA A 96 -7.01 15.44 8.17
C ALA A 96 -6.72 16.74 7.39
N ASP A 97 -7.73 17.31 6.73
CA ASP A 97 -7.56 18.55 5.94
C ASP A 97 -7.17 19.73 6.85
N CYS A 98 -7.80 19.85 8.03
CA CYS A 98 -7.43 20.82 9.07
C CYS A 98 -5.96 20.64 9.51
N PHE A 99 -5.55 19.41 9.81
CA PHE A 99 -4.21 19.10 10.29
C PHE A 99 -3.11 19.29 9.22
N PHE A 100 -3.37 18.94 7.95
CA PHE A 100 -2.36 18.93 6.88
C PHE A 100 -2.35 20.19 6.01
N LEU A 101 -3.52 20.76 5.72
CA LEU A 101 -3.65 21.87 4.77
C LEU A 101 -3.78 23.21 5.49
N ASP A 102 -4.52 23.26 6.59
CA ASP A 102 -4.65 24.48 7.39
C ASP A 102 -3.48 24.63 8.36
N LEU A 103 -2.90 23.51 8.80
CA LEU A 103 -1.85 23.42 9.82
C LEU A 103 -2.32 23.87 11.20
N ASP A 104 -3.62 23.77 11.46
CA ASP A 104 -4.20 24.08 12.75
C ASP A 104 -3.84 23.01 13.77
N SER A 105 -3.91 23.36 15.06
CA SER A 105 -3.74 22.39 16.14
C SER A 105 -4.97 21.47 16.21
N VAL A 106 -4.73 20.17 16.18
CA VAL A 106 -5.74 19.12 16.43
C VAL A 106 -5.32 18.39 17.70
N CYS A 107 -6.26 18.09 18.59
CA CYS A 107 -5.93 17.35 19.81
C CYS A 107 -5.56 15.90 19.47
N ASP A 108 -4.72 15.27 20.30
CA ASP A 108 -4.20 13.93 19.97
C ASP A 108 -5.30 12.86 19.92
N ALA A 109 -6.41 13.04 20.64
CA ALA A 109 -7.57 12.14 20.57
C ALA A 109 -8.23 12.18 19.18
N ASP A 110 -8.51 13.38 18.67
CA ASP A 110 -9.10 13.59 17.34
C ASP A 110 -8.15 13.14 16.22
N LEU A 111 -6.86 13.43 16.38
CA LEU A 111 -5.84 13.03 15.40
C LEU A 111 -5.71 11.50 15.34
N SER A 112 -5.58 10.84 16.50
CA SER A 112 -5.43 9.39 16.56
C SER A 112 -6.68 8.62 16.15
N ALA A 113 -7.86 9.24 16.25
CA ALA A 113 -9.09 8.66 15.73
C ALA A 113 -8.98 8.32 14.24
N MET A 114 -8.21 9.08 13.45
CA MET A 114 -8.04 8.83 12.01
C MET A 114 -7.55 7.41 11.72
N TRP A 115 -6.57 6.88 12.44
CA TRP A 115 -6.04 5.53 12.19
C TRP A 115 -6.59 4.46 13.14
N ARG A 116 -7.01 4.84 14.35
CA ARG A 116 -7.56 3.90 15.37
C ARG A 116 -9.02 3.52 15.18
N THR A 117 -9.71 4.13 14.23
CA THR A 117 -11.15 3.88 14.01
C THR A 117 -11.44 3.31 12.63
N THR A 118 -10.46 2.71 11.96
CA THR A 118 -10.65 2.03 10.67
C THR A 118 -11.57 0.81 10.77
N ILE A 119 -12.03 0.32 9.61
CA ILE A 119 -12.87 -0.87 9.48
C ILE A 119 -12.24 -2.08 10.17
N GLY A 120 -13.05 -2.84 10.90
CA GLY A 120 -12.61 -4.00 11.68
C GLY A 120 -11.81 -3.66 12.95
N GLY A 121 -11.49 -2.38 13.22
CA GLY A 121 -10.78 -1.98 14.44
C GLY A 121 -9.36 -2.53 14.52
N ARG A 122 -8.69 -2.69 13.37
CA ARG A 122 -7.35 -3.28 13.28
C ARG A 122 -6.33 -2.52 14.14
N VAL A 123 -5.62 -3.26 14.98
CA VAL A 123 -4.59 -2.74 15.89
C VAL A 123 -3.21 -2.59 15.24
N TYR A 124 -3.04 -3.00 13.97
CA TYR A 124 -1.77 -2.79 13.24
C TYR A 124 -1.38 -1.32 13.20
N TRP A 125 -2.36 -0.43 13.05
CA TRP A 125 -2.15 1.01 12.92
C TRP A 125 -1.70 1.68 14.22
N ASP A 126 -1.75 0.98 15.35
CA ASP A 126 -1.22 1.48 16.64
C ASP A 126 0.32 1.47 16.68
N ALA A 127 0.98 0.79 15.74
CA ALA A 127 2.42 0.88 15.62
C ALA A 127 2.85 2.34 15.34
N PRO A 128 3.91 2.84 16.00
CA PRO A 128 4.26 4.27 15.96
C PRO A 128 4.62 4.78 14.57
N VAL A 129 4.95 3.91 13.62
CA VAL A 129 5.30 4.27 12.24
C VAL A 129 4.17 4.96 11.47
N TYR A 130 2.91 4.72 11.81
CA TYR A 130 1.75 5.35 11.16
C TYR A 130 1.52 6.77 11.67
N GLU A 131 1.62 7.02 12.98
CA GLU A 131 1.63 8.40 13.50
C GLU A 131 2.83 9.17 12.95
N GLN A 132 4.02 8.56 12.95
CA GLN A 132 5.23 9.18 12.41
C GLN A 132 5.06 9.59 10.94
N PHE A 133 4.34 8.80 10.13
CA PHE A 133 3.98 9.20 8.77
C PHE A 133 3.17 10.50 8.77
N TYR A 134 2.07 10.58 9.53
CA TYR A 134 1.24 11.78 9.59
C TYR A 134 2.04 13.00 10.06
N ARG A 135 2.83 12.87 11.13
CA ARG A 135 3.67 13.97 11.62
C ARG A 135 4.73 14.39 10.59
N THR A 136 5.29 13.45 9.81
CA THR A 136 6.25 13.75 8.73
C THR A 136 5.61 14.56 7.60
N VAL A 137 4.41 14.19 7.14
CA VAL A 137 3.72 14.97 6.10
C VAL A 137 3.40 16.37 6.60
N ARG A 138 2.94 16.51 7.85
CA ARG A 138 2.69 17.82 8.46
C ARG A 138 3.96 18.68 8.50
N SER A 139 5.07 18.13 8.98
CA SER A 139 6.36 18.84 9.04
C SER A 139 6.83 19.31 7.65
N VAL A 140 6.64 18.48 6.61
CA VAL A 140 6.90 18.89 5.23
C VAL A 140 5.98 20.05 4.81
N ASN A 141 4.69 19.96 5.09
CA ASN A 141 3.72 21.01 4.73
C ASN A 141 3.94 22.35 5.45
N GLU A 142 4.50 22.34 6.66
CA GLU A 142 4.91 23.55 7.39
C GLU A 142 5.98 24.34 6.63
N SER A 143 6.85 23.66 5.86
CA SER A 143 7.85 24.29 4.99
C SER A 143 7.31 24.76 3.62
N LEU A 144 6.07 24.40 3.27
CA LEU A 144 5.49 24.64 1.96
C LEU A 144 4.44 25.77 1.99
N PRO A 145 4.36 26.59 0.93
CA PRO A 145 3.26 27.55 0.80
C PRO A 145 1.93 26.79 0.67
N ARG A 146 0.82 27.37 1.18
CA ARG A 146 -0.51 26.73 1.25
C ARG A 146 -0.92 25.99 -0.03
N LYS A 147 -0.70 26.60 -1.21
CA LYS A 147 -1.05 26.02 -2.53
C LYS A 147 -0.23 24.78 -2.92
N ARG A 148 0.85 24.48 -2.21
CA ARG A 148 1.79 23.38 -2.48
C ARG A 148 1.78 22.31 -1.38
N ARG A 149 1.04 22.52 -0.30
CA ARG A 149 0.89 21.53 0.77
C ARG A 149 0.28 20.25 0.19
N ILE A 150 0.86 19.14 0.61
CA ILE A 150 0.43 17.79 0.25
C ILE A 150 -0.81 17.47 1.06
N ARG A 151 -1.91 17.10 0.41
CA ARG A 151 -3.10 16.64 1.11
C ARG A 151 -2.96 15.16 1.44
N VAL A 152 -3.32 14.76 2.66
CA VAL A 152 -3.48 13.34 2.99
C VAL A 152 -4.95 12.98 2.88
N ILE A 153 -5.25 12.00 2.06
CA ILE A 153 -6.59 11.48 1.83
C ILE A 153 -6.72 10.15 2.57
N LEU A 154 -7.71 10.06 3.45
CA LEU A 154 -8.02 8.89 4.26
C LEU A 154 -8.84 7.92 3.41
N GLY A 155 -8.21 6.80 3.04
CA GLY A 155 -8.72 5.87 2.04
C GLY A 155 -9.52 4.71 2.59
N ASP A 156 -9.54 4.50 3.90
CA ASP A 156 -10.41 3.48 4.51
C ASP A 156 -11.86 3.97 4.56
N VAL A 157 -12.78 3.04 4.38
CA VAL A 157 -14.21 3.35 4.31
C VAL A 157 -14.71 4.02 5.61
N PRO A 158 -15.59 5.05 5.52
CA PRO A 158 -16.12 5.71 6.70
C PRO A 158 -16.86 4.75 7.61
N VAL A 159 -16.42 4.66 8.86
CA VAL A 159 -17.11 3.90 9.92
C VAL A 159 -17.21 4.74 11.19
N ASP A 160 -18.43 4.86 11.73
CA ASP A 160 -18.69 5.54 12.99
C ASP A 160 -18.96 4.50 14.08
N TRP A 161 -17.90 4.11 14.77
CA TRP A 161 -17.97 3.12 15.85
C TRP A 161 -18.87 3.54 17.01
N SER A 162 -19.15 4.84 17.19
CA SER A 162 -20.07 5.32 18.23
C SER A 162 -21.55 4.97 17.95
N ARG A 163 -21.87 4.67 16.69
CA ARG A 163 -23.21 4.28 16.22
C ARG A 163 -23.42 2.78 16.14
N ILE A 164 -22.36 1.99 16.23
CA ILE A 164 -22.41 0.52 16.25
C ILE A 164 -22.40 0.10 17.71
N ARG A 165 -23.56 -0.18 18.31
CA ARG A 165 -23.68 -0.44 19.76
C ARG A 165 -23.89 -1.91 20.09
N SER A 166 -24.31 -2.71 19.12
CA SER A 166 -24.58 -4.13 19.28
C SER A 166 -24.51 -4.85 17.93
N ALA A 167 -24.60 -6.18 17.93
CA ALA A 167 -24.73 -6.96 16.70
C ALA A 167 -25.99 -6.63 15.87
N ALA A 168 -27.02 -6.03 16.47
CA ALA A 168 -28.18 -5.56 15.73
C ALA A 168 -27.84 -4.40 14.77
N ASP A 169 -26.67 -3.76 14.95
CA ASP A 169 -26.15 -2.70 14.09
C ASP A 169 -25.15 -3.20 13.04
N ALA A 170 -25.15 -4.51 12.74
CA ALA A 170 -24.22 -5.14 11.80
C ALA A 170 -24.23 -4.49 10.41
N ASP A 171 -25.38 -3.97 9.98
CA ASP A 171 -25.56 -3.26 8.71
C ASP A 171 -24.75 -1.96 8.61
N ARG A 172 -24.28 -1.43 9.75
CA ARG A 172 -23.45 -0.22 9.82
C ARG A 172 -21.95 -0.51 9.79
N VAL A 173 -21.54 -1.77 9.92
CA VAL A 173 -20.14 -2.17 9.74
C VAL A 173 -19.91 -2.31 8.23
N PRO A 174 -19.04 -1.49 7.62
CA PRO A 174 -18.76 -1.63 6.20
C PRO A 174 -18.17 -3.00 5.89
N THR A 175 -18.38 -3.50 4.68
CA THR A 175 -17.86 -4.79 4.16
C THR A 175 -16.50 -4.63 3.49
N GLY A 176 -15.82 -5.74 3.21
CA GLY A 176 -14.61 -5.74 2.37
C GLY A 176 -14.88 -5.13 0.97
N ASP A 177 -16.07 -5.35 0.41
CA ASP A 177 -16.48 -4.81 -0.89
C ASP A 177 -16.53 -3.28 -0.87
N GLN A 178 -17.16 -2.73 0.18
CA GLN A 178 -17.25 -1.30 0.39
C GLN A 178 -15.87 -0.68 0.63
N ARG A 179 -14.96 -1.40 1.28
CA ARG A 179 -13.58 -0.94 1.49
C ARG A 179 -12.83 -0.72 0.18
N GLU A 180 -12.79 -1.73 -0.70
CA GLU A 180 -12.12 -1.60 -2.01
C GLU A 180 -12.76 -0.53 -2.88
N THR A 181 -14.10 -0.54 -2.93
CA THR A 181 -14.88 0.39 -3.74
C THR A 181 -14.70 1.82 -3.27
N PHE A 182 -14.66 2.04 -1.95
CA PHE A 182 -14.41 3.36 -1.38
C PHE A 182 -12.98 3.84 -1.67
N TYR A 183 -11.97 2.99 -1.46
CA TYR A 183 -10.56 3.35 -1.72
C TYR A 183 -10.35 3.75 -3.18
N ALA A 184 -10.86 2.95 -4.13
CA ALA A 184 -10.81 3.31 -5.55
C ALA A 184 -11.61 4.59 -5.85
N GLY A 185 -12.85 4.68 -5.35
CA GLY A 185 -13.74 5.80 -5.62
C GLY A 185 -13.24 7.15 -5.07
N VAL A 186 -12.56 7.16 -3.92
CA VAL A 186 -11.93 8.39 -3.39
C VAL A 186 -10.76 8.82 -4.26
N ILE A 187 -9.95 7.89 -4.77
CA ILE A 187 -8.85 8.20 -5.71
C ILE A 187 -9.41 8.80 -7.01
N GLU A 188 -10.46 8.19 -7.56
CA GLU A 188 -11.10 8.67 -8.78
C GLU A 188 -11.65 10.09 -8.61
N ARG A 189 -12.39 10.33 -7.52
CA ARG A 189 -13.05 11.62 -7.24
C ARG A 189 -12.08 12.72 -6.83
N GLU A 190 -11.15 12.42 -5.92
CA GLU A 190 -10.31 13.42 -5.27
C GLU A 190 -8.98 13.65 -6.01
N VAL A 191 -8.49 12.64 -6.73
CA VAL A 191 -7.20 12.72 -7.42
C VAL A 191 -7.40 12.82 -8.94
N LEU A 192 -7.94 11.77 -9.56
CA LEU A 192 -7.97 11.66 -11.03
C LEU A 192 -8.91 12.68 -11.68
N ALA A 193 -10.14 12.82 -11.18
CA ALA A 193 -11.12 13.79 -11.69
C ALA A 193 -10.62 15.24 -11.56
N LYS A 194 -9.79 15.51 -10.55
CA LYS A 194 -9.17 16.82 -10.31
C LYS A 194 -7.82 16.99 -11.02
N ARG A 195 -7.40 16.00 -11.84
CA ARG A 195 -6.11 15.96 -12.56
C ARG A 195 -4.90 16.14 -11.65
N ARG A 196 -5.02 15.65 -10.41
CA ARG A 196 -3.96 15.67 -9.41
C ARG A 196 -3.12 14.39 -9.52
N ARG A 197 -1.97 14.40 -8.85
CA ARG A 197 -1.06 13.26 -8.76
C ARG A 197 -0.94 12.79 -7.32
N ALA A 198 -0.97 11.48 -7.12
CA ALA A 198 -0.95 10.91 -5.78
C ALA A 198 0.05 9.77 -5.62
N LEU A 199 0.62 9.69 -4.42
CA LEU A 199 1.22 8.47 -3.89
C LEU A 199 0.13 7.70 -3.14
N LEU A 200 -0.05 6.42 -3.45
CA LEU A 200 -0.97 5.53 -2.74
C LEU A 200 -0.15 4.65 -1.80
N VAL A 201 -0.56 4.54 -0.54
CA VAL A 201 0.08 3.69 0.46
C VAL A 201 -0.98 2.80 1.09
N ALA A 202 -0.90 1.51 0.80
CA ALA A 202 -1.84 0.49 1.25
C ALA A 202 -1.16 -0.88 1.17
N GLY A 203 -1.66 -1.87 1.88
CA GLY A 203 -1.26 -3.26 1.76
C GLY A 203 -1.22 -3.69 0.29
N GLY A 204 -0.18 -4.43 -0.10
CA GLY A 204 0.15 -4.69 -1.51
C GLY A 204 -1.04 -5.23 -2.34
N ASN A 205 -1.87 -6.07 -1.73
CA ASN A 205 -3.05 -6.64 -2.36
C ASN A 205 -4.15 -5.62 -2.70
N HIS A 206 -4.28 -4.52 -1.97
CA HIS A 206 -5.19 -3.43 -2.35
C HIS A 206 -4.76 -2.76 -3.65
N LEU A 207 -3.46 -2.77 -3.97
CA LEU A 207 -2.88 -2.05 -5.10
C LEU A 207 -2.62 -2.94 -6.33
N ARG A 208 -2.45 -4.25 -6.15
CA ARG A 208 -2.26 -5.22 -7.25
C ARG A 208 -3.42 -5.18 -8.26
N ARG A 209 -3.09 -5.42 -9.52
CA ARG A 209 -4.05 -5.48 -10.64
C ARG A 209 -4.41 -6.91 -10.98
N GLY A 210 -5.60 -7.10 -11.55
CA GLY A 210 -6.05 -8.40 -12.06
C GLY A 210 -6.28 -9.43 -10.95
N ILE A 211 -6.54 -8.98 -9.72
CA ILE A 211 -6.79 -9.85 -8.57
C ILE A 211 -8.09 -9.49 -7.85
N ARG A 212 -8.61 -10.45 -7.09
CA ARG A 212 -9.69 -10.27 -6.12
C ARG A 212 -9.13 -9.69 -4.81
N THR A 213 -9.98 -9.03 -4.03
CA THR A 213 -9.62 -8.59 -2.69
C THR A 213 -9.41 -9.78 -1.74
N THR A 214 -8.82 -9.51 -0.59
CA THR A 214 -8.56 -10.48 0.47
C THR A 214 -9.88 -10.98 1.06
N SER A 215 -10.11 -12.29 1.01
CA SER A 215 -11.27 -12.94 1.63
C SER A 215 -11.10 -13.20 3.13
N GLY A 216 -9.87 -13.02 3.65
CA GLY A 216 -9.52 -13.18 5.07
C GLY A 216 -9.51 -11.84 5.82
N GLY A 217 -10.04 -11.84 7.04
CA GLY A 217 -10.06 -10.67 7.93
C GLY A 217 -11.33 -10.59 8.77
N LEU A 218 -11.36 -9.63 9.70
CA LEU A 218 -12.50 -9.40 10.59
C LEU A 218 -13.78 -8.99 9.84
N VAL A 219 -13.61 -8.35 8.68
CA VAL A 219 -14.71 -7.98 7.80
C VAL A 219 -14.38 -8.41 6.37
N PRO A 220 -14.75 -9.63 5.97
CA PRO A 220 -14.49 -10.13 4.63
C PRO A 220 -15.39 -9.44 3.57
N PRO A 221 -15.04 -9.58 2.28
CA PRO A 221 -15.95 -9.25 1.18
C PRO A 221 -17.21 -10.10 1.22
N VAL A 222 -18.34 -9.53 0.78
CA VAL A 222 -19.59 -10.28 0.61
C VAL A 222 -19.60 -10.98 -0.75
N ASP A 223 -19.14 -10.28 -1.80
CA ASP A 223 -18.87 -10.89 -3.09
C ASP A 223 -17.49 -11.60 -3.08
N PRO A 224 -17.42 -12.94 -3.17
CA PRO A 224 -16.14 -13.64 -3.27
C PRO A 224 -15.36 -13.25 -4.54
N ASN A 225 -16.00 -12.59 -5.50
CA ASN A 225 -15.38 -12.10 -6.72
C ASN A 225 -14.94 -10.64 -6.68
N GLN A 226 -15.15 -9.94 -5.56
CA GLN A 226 -14.86 -8.52 -5.41
C GLN A 226 -13.42 -8.19 -5.87
N PRO A 227 -13.23 -7.30 -6.85
CA PRO A 227 -11.89 -6.88 -7.28
C PRO A 227 -11.19 -6.02 -6.22
N SER A 228 -9.86 -6.10 -6.17
CA SER A 228 -9.05 -5.14 -5.41
C SER A 228 -9.22 -3.72 -5.96
N ALA A 229 -8.94 -2.70 -5.15
CA ALA A 229 -8.97 -1.30 -5.57
C ALA A 229 -8.02 -1.04 -6.76
N GLY A 230 -6.84 -1.66 -6.77
CA GLY A 230 -5.90 -1.63 -7.89
C GLY A 230 -6.46 -2.22 -9.18
N THR A 231 -7.27 -3.29 -9.08
CA THR A 231 -7.98 -3.87 -10.21
C THR A 231 -9.10 -2.96 -10.72
N ILE A 232 -9.89 -2.37 -9.81
CA ILE A 232 -10.92 -1.38 -10.15
C ILE A 232 -10.30 -0.20 -10.93
N LEU A 233 -9.25 0.40 -10.36
CA LEU A 233 -8.54 1.52 -10.97
C LEU A 233 -7.92 1.17 -12.33
N ALA A 234 -7.32 -0.02 -12.46
CA ALA A 234 -6.73 -0.47 -13.73
C ALA A 234 -7.78 -0.66 -14.83
N ASN A 235 -8.99 -1.12 -14.46
CA ASN A 235 -10.10 -1.31 -15.38
C ASN A 235 -10.71 0.02 -15.83
N HIS A 236 -10.93 0.96 -14.91
CA HIS A 236 -11.54 2.26 -15.21
C HIS A 236 -10.55 3.23 -15.88
N HIS A 237 -9.28 3.17 -15.48
CA HIS A 237 -8.25 4.15 -15.86
C HIS A 237 -6.97 3.45 -16.34
N ARG A 238 -7.00 2.99 -17.59
CA ARG A 238 -5.85 2.32 -18.22
C ARG A 238 -4.58 3.17 -18.12
N ARG A 239 -3.49 2.54 -17.67
CA ARG A 239 -2.14 3.15 -17.57
C ARG A 239 -2.06 4.35 -16.61
N SER A 240 -2.94 4.43 -15.62
CA SER A 240 -2.92 5.50 -14.61
C SER A 240 -2.10 5.18 -13.36
N LEU A 241 -2.01 3.89 -13.01
CA LEU A 241 -1.38 3.39 -11.79
C LEU A 241 -0.06 2.69 -12.11
N PHE A 242 0.99 2.97 -11.33
CA PHE A 242 2.25 2.24 -11.27
C PHE A 242 2.42 1.63 -9.87
N VAL A 243 2.54 0.31 -9.76
CA VAL A 243 2.50 -0.44 -8.49
C VAL A 243 3.89 -0.94 -8.15
N ILE A 244 4.35 -0.62 -6.94
CA ILE A 244 5.61 -1.04 -6.37
C ILE A 244 5.31 -1.84 -5.11
N LEU A 245 5.79 -3.08 -5.05
CA LEU A 245 5.61 -3.95 -3.89
C LEU A 245 6.95 -4.18 -3.19
N PRO A 246 7.06 -4.00 -1.88
CA PRO A 246 8.18 -4.52 -1.13
C PRO A 246 8.31 -6.02 -1.33
N PHE A 247 9.54 -6.46 -1.57
CA PHE A 247 9.85 -7.86 -1.51
C PHE A 247 10.17 -8.20 -0.05
N ALA A 248 9.28 -8.95 0.58
CA ALA A 248 9.37 -9.42 1.96
C ALA A 248 8.60 -10.73 2.09
N THR A 249 9.20 -11.77 2.68
CA THR A 249 8.52 -13.08 2.83
C THR A 249 7.82 -13.23 4.18
N PHE A 250 8.22 -12.44 5.19
CA PHE A 250 7.63 -12.44 6.55
C PHE A 250 6.14 -12.06 6.58
N ASN A 251 5.63 -11.48 5.50
CA ASN A 251 4.23 -11.13 5.30
C ASN A 251 3.75 -11.57 3.91
N ALA A 252 4.09 -12.82 3.55
CA ALA A 252 3.74 -13.40 2.25
C ALA A 252 2.23 -13.30 1.94
N ASP A 253 1.34 -13.33 2.93
CA ASP A 253 -0.11 -13.17 2.71
C ASP A 253 -0.49 -11.76 2.20
N ILE A 254 0.31 -10.74 2.52
CA ILE A 254 0.09 -9.34 2.11
C ILE A 254 0.61 -9.07 0.68
N TYR A 255 1.57 -9.86 0.20
CA TYR A 255 2.24 -9.63 -1.08
C TYR A 255 2.11 -10.74 -2.11
N SER A 256 1.73 -11.93 -1.65
CA SER A 256 1.65 -13.19 -2.39
C SER A 256 2.83 -13.34 -3.33
N LEU A 257 4.01 -13.74 -2.85
CA LEU A 257 5.18 -13.88 -3.72
C LEU A 257 5.01 -15.02 -4.74
N PRO A 258 5.68 -14.96 -5.91
CA PRO A 258 5.52 -16.01 -6.90
C PRO A 258 6.10 -17.35 -6.41
N VAL A 259 5.59 -18.45 -6.96
CA VAL A 259 5.96 -19.81 -6.54
C VAL A 259 7.41 -20.12 -6.95
N GLY A 260 8.22 -20.56 -5.99
CA GLY A 260 9.63 -20.95 -6.23
C GLY A 260 10.62 -19.78 -6.34
N THR A 261 10.15 -18.57 -6.08
CA THR A 261 10.87 -17.31 -6.26
C THR A 261 11.74 -16.86 -5.08
N PRO A 262 11.39 -17.13 -3.80
CA PRO A 262 12.11 -16.53 -2.68
C PRO A 262 13.62 -16.75 -2.71
N ALA A 263 14.08 -18.01 -2.85
CA ALA A 263 15.51 -18.32 -2.82
C ALA A 263 16.30 -17.61 -3.93
N ARG A 264 15.83 -17.64 -5.19
CA ARG A 264 16.52 -16.98 -6.31
C ARG A 264 16.50 -15.45 -6.18
N VAL A 265 15.39 -14.89 -5.70
CA VAL A 265 15.29 -13.44 -5.51
C VAL A 265 16.17 -12.98 -4.35
N GLU A 266 16.14 -13.67 -3.20
CA GLU A 266 17.01 -13.37 -2.07
C GLU A 266 18.49 -13.50 -2.46
N GLU A 267 18.90 -14.58 -3.15
CA GLU A 267 20.28 -14.72 -3.64
C GLU A 267 20.68 -13.56 -4.55
N THR A 268 19.80 -13.14 -5.45
CA THR A 268 20.08 -12.03 -6.39
C THR A 268 20.18 -10.70 -5.65
N LEU A 269 19.21 -10.41 -4.77
CA LEU A 269 19.05 -9.12 -4.10
C LEU A 269 19.90 -8.95 -2.85
N ALA A 270 20.36 -10.04 -2.22
CA ALA A 270 21.18 -10.00 -1.01
C ALA A 270 22.52 -9.26 -1.23
N SER A 271 23.00 -9.19 -2.47
CA SER A 271 24.18 -8.41 -2.84
C SER A 271 23.90 -6.92 -3.05
N TRP A 272 22.64 -6.50 -3.11
CA TRP A 272 22.26 -5.13 -3.42
C TRP A 272 22.18 -4.26 -2.16
N PRO A 273 22.60 -2.98 -2.25
CA PRO A 273 22.31 -1.97 -1.25
C PRO A 273 20.83 -1.95 -0.82
N VAL A 274 20.60 -1.73 0.47
CA VAL A 274 19.27 -1.54 1.04
C VAL A 274 19.02 -0.03 1.26
N PRO A 275 17.90 0.54 0.80
CA PRO A 275 16.90 -0.06 -0.10
C PRO A 275 17.35 -0.05 -1.58
N SER A 276 16.81 -0.97 -2.38
CA SER A 276 17.00 -1.00 -3.84
C SER A 276 15.68 -1.23 -4.58
N PHE A 277 15.65 -0.93 -5.88
CA PHE A 277 14.49 -1.12 -6.73
C PHE A 277 14.84 -1.93 -7.98
N THR A 278 13.91 -2.73 -8.49
CA THR A 278 14.00 -3.29 -9.85
C THR A 278 12.62 -3.38 -10.49
N ALA A 279 12.57 -3.13 -11.81
CA ALA A 279 11.38 -3.34 -12.59
C ALA A 279 11.12 -4.85 -12.82
N LEU A 280 9.85 -5.23 -12.93
CA LEU A 280 9.44 -6.60 -13.23
C LEU A 280 9.40 -6.85 -14.74
N THR A 281 8.93 -5.88 -15.52
CA THR A 281 8.72 -6.03 -16.96
C THR A 281 9.98 -6.49 -17.69
N GLY A 282 9.86 -7.60 -18.42
CA GLY A 282 10.95 -8.15 -19.24
C GLY A 282 11.93 -9.02 -18.46
N THR A 283 11.73 -9.22 -17.15
CA THR A 283 12.61 -10.06 -16.31
C THR A 283 12.05 -11.47 -16.11
N TRP A 284 12.91 -12.41 -15.70
CA TRP A 284 12.46 -13.75 -15.30
C TRP A 284 11.45 -13.68 -14.15
N LEU A 285 11.66 -12.79 -13.17
CA LEU A 285 10.78 -12.59 -12.02
C LEU A 285 9.41 -12.07 -12.47
N GLY A 286 9.39 -11.11 -13.40
CA GLY A 286 8.17 -10.57 -13.96
C GLY A 286 7.30 -11.60 -14.67
N ARG A 287 7.91 -12.61 -15.31
CA ARG A 287 7.20 -13.68 -16.03
C ARG A 287 6.71 -14.83 -15.15
N GLN A 288 7.09 -14.87 -13.88
CA GLN A 288 6.61 -15.91 -12.97
C GLN A 288 5.11 -15.74 -12.70
N THR A 289 4.40 -16.86 -12.64
CA THR A 289 2.96 -16.89 -12.40
C THR A 289 2.64 -16.53 -10.96
N MET A 290 1.55 -15.79 -10.79
CA MET A 290 1.06 -15.27 -9.51
C MET A 290 -0.41 -15.64 -9.35
N PRO A 291 -0.73 -16.94 -9.19
CA PRO A 291 -2.11 -17.42 -9.23
C PRO A 291 -2.93 -17.01 -8.01
N ASP A 292 -2.29 -16.61 -6.90
CA ASP A 292 -3.00 -16.21 -5.69
C ASP A 292 -3.96 -15.05 -5.97
N ARG A 293 -5.26 -15.35 -5.81
CA ARG A 293 -6.41 -14.46 -6.04
C ARG A 293 -6.50 -13.84 -7.42
N ALA A 294 -5.71 -14.31 -8.38
CA ALA A 294 -5.73 -13.79 -9.73
C ALA A 294 -7.09 -14.06 -10.40
N LEU A 295 -7.59 -13.08 -11.13
CA LEU A 295 -8.77 -13.22 -11.99
C LEU A 295 -8.46 -14.12 -13.20
N ASP A 296 -7.21 -14.07 -13.67
CA ASP A 296 -6.63 -15.01 -14.64
C ASP A 296 -5.55 -15.83 -13.93
N PRO A 297 -5.69 -17.16 -13.79
CA PRO A 297 -4.69 -18.00 -13.11
C PRO A 297 -3.32 -18.02 -13.81
N ASN A 298 -3.24 -17.60 -15.09
CA ASN A 298 -1.98 -17.47 -15.82
C ASN A 298 -1.33 -16.08 -15.66
N SER A 299 -1.95 -15.17 -14.90
CA SER A 299 -1.41 -13.85 -14.64
C SER A 299 -0.01 -13.94 -14.04
N THR A 300 0.91 -13.18 -14.63
CA THR A 300 2.31 -13.11 -14.21
C THR A 300 2.54 -11.95 -13.25
N PHE A 301 3.69 -11.93 -12.57
CA PHE A 301 3.99 -10.88 -11.61
C PHE A 301 3.96 -9.47 -12.22
N GLN A 302 4.49 -9.34 -13.45
CA GLN A 302 4.47 -8.08 -14.18
C GLN A 302 3.06 -7.65 -14.65
N ASP A 303 2.07 -8.54 -14.66
CA ASP A 303 0.67 -8.18 -14.95
C ASP A 303 0.01 -7.52 -13.74
N GLN A 304 0.47 -7.85 -12.54
CA GLN A 304 -0.14 -7.44 -11.27
C GLN A 304 0.57 -6.26 -10.62
N ALA A 305 1.90 -6.12 -10.82
CA ALA A 305 2.74 -5.04 -10.32
C ALA A 305 3.81 -4.64 -11.36
N ASP A 306 4.41 -3.46 -11.22
CA ASP A 306 5.44 -2.98 -12.17
C ASP A 306 6.86 -3.19 -11.66
N ALA A 307 7.03 -3.24 -10.34
CA ALA A 307 8.34 -3.26 -9.71
C ALA A 307 8.31 -3.80 -8.29
N ILE A 308 9.50 -4.18 -7.81
CA ILE A 308 9.74 -4.52 -6.41
C ILE A 308 10.64 -3.50 -5.73
N LEU A 309 10.39 -3.28 -4.44
CA LEU A 309 11.26 -2.55 -3.52
C LEU A 309 11.96 -3.56 -2.61
N TRP A 310 13.28 -3.65 -2.71
CA TRP A 310 14.10 -4.45 -1.83
C TRP A 310 14.42 -3.68 -0.56
N LEU A 311 14.06 -4.24 0.60
CA LEU A 311 14.29 -3.64 1.92
C LEU A 311 15.32 -4.40 2.76
N GLY A 312 15.88 -5.48 2.23
CA GLY A 312 16.80 -6.38 2.93
C GLY A 312 16.24 -7.79 3.07
N ILE A 313 17.09 -8.70 3.51
CA ILE A 313 16.68 -10.06 3.86
C ILE A 313 15.77 -10.04 5.08
N ASP A 314 14.82 -10.97 5.16
CA ASP A 314 13.78 -10.98 6.20
C ASP A 314 14.32 -10.99 7.63
N ASP A 315 15.43 -11.70 7.88
CA ASP A 315 16.07 -11.76 9.21
C ASP A 315 16.61 -10.39 9.67
N ALA A 316 16.78 -9.44 8.76
CA ALA A 316 17.21 -8.07 9.06
C ALA A 316 16.04 -7.08 9.13
N LEU A 317 14.82 -7.51 8.81
CA LEU A 317 13.63 -6.63 8.79
C LEU A 317 13.01 -6.55 10.18
N THR A 318 12.68 -5.32 10.58
CA THR A 318 12.12 -5.03 11.89
C THR A 318 10.76 -4.39 11.78
N CYS A 319 9.90 -4.70 12.75
CA CYS A 319 8.52 -4.27 12.81
C CYS A 319 8.32 -3.42 14.07
N ALA A 320 7.83 -2.22 13.87
CA ALA A 320 7.46 -1.31 14.94
C ALA A 320 6.33 -1.90 15.79
N ARG A 321 6.49 -1.82 17.11
CA ARG A 321 5.51 -2.32 18.08
C ARG A 321 4.84 -1.17 18.80
N ALA A 322 3.55 -1.30 19.01
CA ALA A 322 2.78 -0.35 19.82
C ALA A 322 3.15 -0.48 21.31
N ASP A 323 2.93 0.58 22.09
CA ASP A 323 3.04 0.49 23.55
C ASP A 323 1.95 -0.45 24.09
N PRO A 324 2.28 -1.55 24.80
CA PRO A 324 1.28 -2.47 25.34
C PRO A 324 0.29 -1.80 26.30
N ALA A 325 0.65 -0.67 26.92
CA ALA A 325 -0.25 0.08 27.81
C ALA A 325 -1.53 0.55 27.08
N LEU A 326 -1.48 0.75 25.76
CA LEU A 326 -2.63 1.14 24.94
C LEU A 326 -3.79 0.14 25.02
N TYR A 327 -3.48 -1.14 25.24
CA TYR A 327 -4.47 -2.23 25.27
C TYR A 327 -4.89 -2.59 26.70
N GLN A 328 -4.16 -2.11 27.70
CA GLN A 328 -4.42 -2.42 29.10
C GLN A 328 -5.33 -1.38 29.75
N PHE A 329 -5.11 -0.10 29.45
CA PHE A 329 -5.67 1.02 30.21
C PHE A 329 -6.39 2.06 29.32
N GLY A 330 -7.26 2.84 29.95
CA GLY A 330 -7.92 4.00 29.34
C GLY A 330 -9.07 3.68 28.39
N ASP A 331 -9.62 4.74 27.80
CA ASP A 331 -10.83 4.68 26.97
C ASP A 331 -10.61 3.87 25.68
N TYR A 332 -9.39 3.88 25.13
CA TYR A 332 -9.10 3.11 23.93
C TYR A 332 -9.13 1.61 24.18
N ALA A 333 -8.54 1.12 25.28
CA ALA A 333 -8.63 -0.28 25.66
C ALA A 333 -10.10 -0.71 25.93
N ALA A 334 -10.89 0.16 26.57
CA ALA A 334 -12.32 -0.09 26.78
C ALA A 334 -13.09 -0.17 25.44
N GLU A 335 -12.78 0.73 24.51
CA GLU A 335 -13.37 0.74 23.17
C GLU A 335 -12.99 -0.51 22.36
N LEU A 336 -11.75 -0.99 22.43
CA LEU A 336 -11.33 -2.23 21.78
C LEU A 336 -12.07 -3.44 22.34
N ARG A 337 -12.28 -3.53 23.67
CA ARG A 337 -13.10 -4.61 24.27
C ARG A 337 -14.54 -4.56 23.77
N ARG A 338 -15.14 -3.37 23.73
CA ARG A 338 -16.50 -3.18 23.22
C ARG A 338 -16.63 -3.60 21.76
N ARG A 339 -15.69 -3.20 20.90
CA ARG A 339 -15.66 -3.62 19.49
C ARG A 339 -15.46 -5.12 19.34
N SER A 340 -14.60 -5.72 20.18
CA SER A 340 -14.35 -7.17 20.20
C SER A 340 -15.62 -7.96 20.47
N GLU A 341 -16.41 -7.56 21.47
CA GLU A 341 -17.70 -8.18 21.79
C GLU A 341 -18.69 -8.08 20.62
N ILE A 342 -18.83 -6.89 20.02
CA ILE A 342 -19.77 -6.66 18.92
C ILE A 342 -19.34 -7.45 17.67
N LEU A 343 -18.07 -7.35 17.29
CA LEU A 343 -17.55 -8.07 16.13
C LEU A 343 -17.69 -9.57 16.31
N SER A 344 -17.43 -10.10 17.52
CA SER A 344 -17.59 -11.53 17.78
C SER A 344 -19.02 -12.01 17.55
N GLN A 345 -20.00 -11.20 17.94
CA GLN A 345 -21.42 -11.52 17.71
C GLN A 345 -21.80 -11.41 16.23
N ILE A 346 -21.25 -10.43 15.50
CA ILE A 346 -21.51 -10.24 14.07
C ILE A 346 -20.90 -11.38 13.24
N THR A 347 -19.65 -11.75 13.53
CA THR A 347 -18.93 -12.77 12.74
C THR A 347 -19.25 -14.19 13.16
N GLY A 348 -19.78 -14.39 14.37
CA GLY A 348 -19.98 -15.72 14.96
C GLY A 348 -18.65 -16.40 15.35
N THR A 349 -17.54 -15.66 15.39
CA THR A 349 -16.20 -16.12 15.76
C THR A 349 -15.63 -15.24 16.86
N THR A 350 -14.77 -15.78 17.72
CA THR A 350 -14.12 -14.95 18.75
C THR A 350 -13.19 -13.91 18.12
N VAL A 351 -13.48 -12.64 18.36
CA VAL A 351 -12.63 -11.50 18.05
C VAL A 351 -12.18 -10.89 19.37
N ASP A 352 -10.87 -10.74 19.56
CA ASP A 352 -10.29 -10.08 20.73
C ASP A 352 -9.15 -9.14 20.30
N LEU A 353 -9.53 -7.88 20.05
CA LEU A 353 -8.61 -6.83 19.60
C LEU A 353 -7.60 -6.45 20.69
N VAL A 354 -7.95 -6.62 21.97
CA VAL A 354 -7.02 -6.35 23.08
C VAL A 354 -5.95 -7.43 23.13
N ALA A 355 -6.33 -8.71 23.05
CA ALA A 355 -5.38 -9.81 22.99
C ALA A 355 -4.51 -9.74 21.73
N GLU A 356 -5.09 -9.42 20.56
CA GLU A 356 -4.33 -9.20 19.32
C GLU A 356 -3.29 -8.09 19.51
N GLY A 357 -3.69 -6.93 20.05
CA GLY A 357 -2.81 -5.80 20.30
C GLY A 357 -1.68 -6.13 21.27
N LEU A 358 -1.99 -6.78 22.39
CA LEU A 358 -0.99 -7.23 23.37
C LEU A 358 -0.04 -8.26 22.78
N HIS A 359 -0.54 -9.21 21.99
CA HIS A 359 0.28 -10.19 21.32
C HIS A 359 1.28 -9.50 20.39
N LEU A 360 0.80 -8.64 19.49
CA LEU A 360 1.66 -7.88 18.58
C LEU A 360 2.68 -7.02 19.31
N ALA A 361 2.28 -6.33 20.40
CA ALA A 361 3.18 -5.52 21.20
C ALA A 361 4.24 -6.33 21.97
N SER A 362 3.94 -7.60 22.27
CA SER A 362 4.88 -8.51 22.94
C SER A 362 5.90 -9.15 22.01
N LEU A 363 5.65 -9.12 20.70
CA LEU A 363 6.58 -9.67 19.72
C LEU A 363 7.89 -8.88 19.72
N GLY A 364 9.00 -9.60 19.51
CA GLY A 364 10.30 -8.98 19.32
C GLY A 364 10.33 -8.04 18.10
N PRO A 365 11.45 -7.31 17.93
CA PRO A 365 11.59 -6.35 16.83
C PRO A 365 11.58 -7.03 15.46
N SER A 366 11.89 -8.32 15.37
CA SER A 366 11.84 -9.07 14.10
C SER A 366 10.44 -9.04 13.49
N CYS A 367 10.38 -8.74 12.19
CA CYS A 367 9.16 -8.90 11.41
C CYS A 367 8.84 -10.38 11.13
N SER A 368 9.87 -11.22 10.98
CA SER A 368 9.71 -12.67 10.86
C SER A 368 9.39 -13.24 12.23
N VAL A 369 8.13 -13.66 12.42
CA VAL A 369 7.74 -14.51 13.55
C VAL A 369 8.01 -15.95 13.11
N ARG A 370 9.24 -16.44 13.30
CA ARG A 370 9.55 -17.86 13.10
C ARG A 370 9.02 -18.69 14.25
#